data_AF-A0A351CGB4-F1
#
_entry.id   AF-A0A351CGB4-F1
#
_cell.length_a   1.000
_cell.length_b   1.000
_cell.length_c   1.000
_cell.angle_alpha   90.00
_cell.angle_beta   90.00
_cell.angle_gamma   90.00
#
_symmetry.space_group_name_H-M   'P 1'
#
loop_
_entity.id
_entity.type
_entity.pdbx_description
1 polymer ?
#
loop_
_entity_poly.entity_id
_entity_poly.type
_entity_poly.pdbx_seq_one_letter_code
_entity_poly.pdbx_strand_id
1 'polypeptide(L)'
;MPYEELKKNVAQMMAATSEVSADVIEFPKKAVRAEILVIDDEVAVNNNVRKILSKEDFNVDQAVTKAEALEKIEQKAYALVVLDLKIPEVNGLELLKAIRDKRPDTMVIIITGYASIETAVEASRMGAVDYLPKPFTPEEIRDAAEKAFRFAA
;
A
#
# COMPACT_ATOMS: atom_id res chain seq x y z
N MET A 1 11.27 46.63 14.67
CA MET A 1 11.91 46.05 15.87
C MET A 1 13.42 45.98 15.62
N PRO A 2 14.26 46.60 16.46
CA PRO A 2 15.72 46.58 16.30
C PRO A 2 16.31 45.15 16.38
N TYR A 3 17.35 44.87 15.61
CA TYR A 3 17.93 43.52 15.43
C TYR A 3 18.46 42.88 16.73
N GLU A 4 18.89 43.70 17.69
CA GLU A 4 19.39 43.22 18.98
C GLU A 4 18.28 42.73 19.90
N GLU A 5 17.05 43.27 19.79
CA GLU A 5 15.88 42.72 20.49
C GLU A 5 15.48 41.36 19.90
N LEU A 6 15.58 41.19 18.58
CA LEU A 6 15.31 39.91 17.91
C LEU A 6 16.29 38.82 18.36
N LYS A 7 17.59 39.12 18.46
CA LYS A 7 18.59 38.16 18.98
C LYS A 7 18.32 37.77 20.42
N LYS A 8 17.94 38.74 21.26
CA LYS A 8 17.66 38.49 22.68
C LYS A 8 16.41 37.64 22.86
N ASN A 9 15.37 37.88 22.06
CA ASN A 9 14.13 37.10 22.07
C ASN A 9 14.37 35.68 21.53
N VAL A 10 15.17 35.52 20.46
CA VAL A 10 15.54 34.20 19.93
C VAL A 10 16.41 33.43 20.92
N ALA A 11 17.36 34.07 21.59
CA ALA A 11 18.19 33.45 22.62
C ALA A 11 17.36 33.03 23.85
N GLN A 12 16.36 33.83 24.26
CA GLN A 12 15.42 33.46 25.32
C GLN A 12 14.49 32.32 24.91
N MET A 13 14.05 32.25 23.65
CA MET A 13 13.30 31.09 23.14
C MET A 13 14.15 29.82 23.12
N MET A 14 15.43 29.91 22.75
CA MET A 14 16.37 28.77 22.74
C MET A 14 16.77 28.33 24.15
N ALA A 15 16.80 29.25 25.12
CA ALA A 15 17.07 28.93 26.52
C ALA A 15 15.82 28.38 27.26
N ALA A 16 14.62 28.80 26.87
CA ALA A 16 13.36 28.33 27.46
C ALA A 16 12.96 26.90 27.00
N THR A 17 13.64 26.34 25.98
CA THR A 17 13.47 24.94 25.56
C THR A 17 14.16 23.90 26.47
N SER A 18 14.80 24.33 27.56
CA SER A 18 15.60 23.45 28.43
C SER A 18 14.83 22.76 29.56
N GLU A 19 13.54 23.06 29.75
CA GLU A 19 12.73 22.51 30.85
C GLU A 19 11.31 22.10 30.40
N VAL A 20 11.22 21.25 29.38
CA VAL A 20 10.04 20.38 29.21
C VAL A 20 10.52 18.93 29.15
N SER A 21 10.25 18.21 30.23
CA SER A 21 10.48 16.78 30.40
C SER A 21 9.55 15.94 29.52
N ALA A 22 10.12 14.94 28.84
CA ALA A 22 9.60 13.59 28.63
C ALA A 22 8.13 13.37 28.17
N ASP A 23 7.47 14.32 27.52
CA ASP A 23 6.32 14.02 26.67
C ASP A 23 6.64 14.50 25.26
N VAL A 24 7.19 13.58 24.47
CA VAL A 24 7.15 13.70 23.01
C VAL A 24 5.67 13.84 22.68
N ILE A 25 5.24 15.00 22.18
CA ILE A 25 3.95 15.11 21.51
C ILE A 25 4.08 14.28 20.24
N GLU A 26 3.91 12.97 20.39
CA GLU A 26 3.67 12.06 19.30
C GLU A 26 2.35 12.52 18.72
N PHE A 27 2.39 13.27 17.61
CA PHE A 27 1.19 13.48 16.81
C PHE A 27 0.62 12.08 16.58
N PRO A 28 -0.64 11.81 16.99
CA PRO A 28 -1.18 10.46 16.87
C PRO A 28 -1.01 10.06 15.41
N LYS A 29 -0.19 9.03 15.18
CA LYS A 29 -0.03 8.43 13.86
C LYS A 29 -1.46 8.15 13.39
N LYS A 30 -1.89 8.83 12.33
CA LYS A 30 -3.25 8.69 11.78
C LYS A 30 -3.55 7.19 11.70
N ALA A 31 -4.69 6.78 12.28
CA ALA A 31 -4.98 5.37 12.49
C ALA A 31 -4.92 4.64 11.14
N VAL A 32 -4.07 3.62 11.06
CA VAL A 32 -3.89 2.84 9.82
C VAL A 32 -5.22 2.13 9.52
N ARG A 33 -5.79 2.38 8.33
CA ARG A 33 -7.08 1.79 7.93
C ARG A 33 -6.98 0.29 7.68
N ALA A 34 -5.93 -0.15 7.00
CA ALA A 34 -5.69 -1.56 6.69
C ALA A 34 -4.25 -1.83 6.23
N GLU A 35 -3.89 -3.11 6.25
CA GLU A 35 -2.63 -3.64 5.72
C GLU A 35 -2.81 -4.09 4.26
N ILE A 36 -1.96 -3.58 3.38
CA ILE A 36 -1.95 -3.86 1.94
C ILE A 36 -0.59 -4.45 1.52
N LEU A 37 -0.60 -5.44 0.64
CA LEU A 37 0.60 -5.94 -0.03
C LEU A 37 0.52 -5.67 -1.53
N VAL A 38 1.52 -5.01 -2.11
CA VAL A 38 1.66 -4.83 -3.56
C VAL A 38 2.72 -5.79 -4.08
N ILE A 39 2.41 -6.55 -5.12
CA ILE A 39 3.28 -7.55 -5.71
C ILE A 39 3.48 -7.23 -7.19
N ASP A 40 4.70 -6.83 -7.53
CA ASP A 40 5.09 -6.42 -8.88
C ASP A 40 6.62 -6.52 -9.00
N ASP A 41 7.15 -7.08 -10.08
CA ASP A 41 8.60 -7.17 -10.27
C ASP A 41 9.23 -5.79 -10.56
N GLU A 42 8.42 -4.82 -10.99
CA GLU A 42 8.84 -3.45 -11.19
C GLU A 42 8.81 -2.66 -9.86
N VAL A 43 9.98 -2.50 -9.23
CA VAL A 43 10.17 -1.69 -8.00
C VAL A 43 9.54 -0.29 -8.12
N ALA A 44 9.58 0.31 -9.31
CA ALA A 44 8.98 1.62 -9.58
C ALA A 44 7.45 1.60 -9.41
N VAL A 45 6.77 0.55 -9.91
CA VAL A 45 5.32 0.38 -9.77
C VAL A 45 4.96 0.19 -8.31
N ASN A 46 5.63 -0.73 -7.61
CA ASN A 46 5.46 -0.94 -6.17
C ASN A 46 5.59 0.37 -5.39
N ASN A 47 6.62 1.18 -5.68
CA ASN A 47 6.85 2.45 -5.01
C ASN A 47 5.77 3.48 -5.30
N ASN A 48 5.26 3.52 -6.52
CA ASN A 48 4.17 4.42 -6.88
C ASN A 48 2.88 4.03 -6.17
N VAL A 49 2.48 2.75 -6.22
CA VAL A 49 1.28 2.26 -5.53
C VAL A 49 1.37 2.52 -4.02
N ARG A 50 2.50 2.20 -3.38
CA ARG A 50 2.76 2.51 -1.97
C ARG A 50 2.58 4.00 -1.68
N LYS A 51 3.21 4.89 -2.46
CA LYS A 51 3.08 6.35 -2.27
C LYS A 51 1.64 6.85 -2.45
N ILE A 52 0.87 6.23 -3.34
CA ILE A 52 -0.52 6.63 -3.61
C ILE A 52 -1.43 6.19 -2.45
N LEU A 53 -1.34 4.92 -2.04
CA LEU A 53 -2.23 4.34 -1.03
C LEU A 53 -1.85 4.72 0.40
N SER A 54 -0.56 4.96 0.70
CA SER A 54 -0.16 5.46 2.02
C SER A 54 -0.66 6.88 2.33
N LYS A 55 -1.11 7.65 1.33
CA LYS A 55 -1.78 8.94 1.55
C LYS A 55 -3.21 8.79 2.09
N GLU A 56 -3.80 7.61 1.91
CA GLU A 56 -5.15 7.24 2.37
C GLU A 56 -5.12 6.43 3.69
N ASP A 57 -4.02 6.55 4.44
CA ASP A 57 -3.78 5.86 5.72
C ASP A 57 -3.68 4.33 5.65
N PHE A 58 -3.37 3.78 4.47
CA PHE A 58 -3.02 2.38 4.36
C PHE A 58 -1.53 2.15 4.68
N ASN A 59 -1.25 1.05 5.39
CA ASN A 59 0.11 0.55 5.50
C ASN A 59 0.36 -0.42 4.35
N VAL A 60 1.41 -0.16 3.58
CA VAL A 60 1.64 -0.83 2.30
C VAL A 60 3.01 -1.47 2.29
N ASP A 61 3.01 -2.79 2.35
CA ASP A 61 4.18 -3.62 2.10
C ASP A 61 4.28 -3.92 0.60
N GLN A 62 5.49 -4.23 0.15
CA GLN A 62 5.81 -4.45 -1.26
C GLN A 62 6.49 -5.82 -1.40
N ALA A 63 6.29 -6.51 -2.51
CA ALA A 63 7.07 -7.68 -2.87
C ALA A 63 7.42 -7.62 -4.35
N VAL A 64 8.66 -8.01 -4.69
CA VAL A 64 9.15 -8.02 -6.09
C VAL A 64 9.32 -9.43 -6.65
N THR A 65 9.10 -10.45 -5.82
CA THR A 65 9.15 -11.86 -6.23
C THR A 65 8.00 -12.64 -5.61
N LYS A 66 7.65 -13.78 -6.23
CA LYS A 66 6.68 -14.74 -5.67
C LYS A 66 7.11 -15.26 -4.29
N ALA A 67 8.41 -15.53 -4.10
CA ALA A 67 8.91 -16.05 -2.83
C ALA A 67 8.69 -15.04 -1.70
N GLU A 68 9.05 -13.77 -1.93
CA GLU A 68 8.83 -12.69 -0.98
C GLU A 68 7.33 -12.47 -0.71
N ALA A 69 6.50 -12.50 -1.75
CA ALA A 69 5.05 -12.36 -1.60
C ALA A 69 4.46 -13.45 -0.71
N LEU A 70 4.80 -14.72 -0.97
CA LEU A 70 4.30 -15.85 -0.21
C LEU A 70 4.79 -15.82 1.24
N GLU A 71 6.06 -15.49 1.47
CA GLU A 71 6.63 -15.32 2.82
C GLU A 71 5.84 -14.25 3.60
N LYS A 72 5.61 -13.09 3.00
CA LYS A 72 4.87 -12.00 3.63
C LYS A 72 3.43 -12.38 3.97
N ILE A 73 2.74 -13.08 3.07
CA ILE A 73 1.35 -13.53 3.24
C ILE A 73 1.24 -14.61 4.34
N GLU A 74 2.29 -15.38 4.56
CA GLU A 74 2.39 -16.32 5.69
C GLU A 74 2.60 -15.58 7.01
N GLN A 75 3.52 -14.62 7.05
CA GLN A 75 3.90 -13.90 8.27
C GLN A 75 2.84 -12.91 8.76
N LYS A 76 2.07 -12.33 7.84
CA LYS A 76 1.14 -11.22 8.14
C LYS A 76 -0.17 -11.37 7.37
N ALA A 77 -1.27 -10.96 8.00
CA ALA A 77 -2.56 -10.86 7.34
C ALA A 77 -2.68 -9.52 6.61
N TYR A 78 -2.93 -9.57 5.31
CA TYR A 78 -3.25 -8.40 4.49
C TYR A 78 -4.72 -8.40 4.17
N ALA A 79 -5.37 -7.25 4.32
CA ALA A 79 -6.77 -7.08 3.96
C ALA A 79 -6.93 -7.00 2.43
N LEU A 80 -5.92 -6.44 1.75
CA LEU A 80 -5.90 -6.29 0.30
C LEU A 80 -4.52 -6.63 -0.26
N VAL A 81 -4.50 -7.40 -1.35
CA VAL A 81 -3.33 -7.62 -2.19
C VAL A 81 -3.56 -6.95 -3.54
N VAL A 82 -2.59 -6.18 -4.00
CA VAL A 82 -2.52 -5.67 -5.38
C VAL A 82 -1.48 -6.51 -6.12
N LEU A 83 -1.90 -7.28 -7.11
CA LEU A 83 -1.08 -8.31 -7.74
C LEU A 83 -0.88 -8.04 -9.23
N ASP A 84 0.38 -8.03 -9.67
CA ASP A 84 0.71 -8.05 -11.09
C ASP A 84 0.58 -9.46 -11.70
N LEU A 85 -0.03 -9.57 -12.89
CA LEU A 85 -0.16 -10.87 -13.57
C LEU A 85 1.12 -11.32 -14.28
N LYS A 86 2.01 -10.39 -14.63
CA LYS A 86 3.20 -10.65 -15.41
C LYS A 86 4.45 -10.43 -14.56
N ILE A 87 4.66 -11.34 -13.64
CA ILE A 87 5.90 -11.46 -12.90
C ILE A 87 6.81 -12.45 -13.66
N PRO A 88 8.08 -12.14 -13.93
CA PRO A 88 9.02 -13.08 -14.53
C PRO A 88 9.01 -14.44 -13.81
N GLU A 89 8.97 -15.51 -14.60
CA GLU A 89 8.99 -16.91 -14.11
C GLU A 89 7.76 -17.35 -13.30
N VAL A 90 6.71 -16.51 -13.22
CA VAL A 90 5.50 -16.78 -12.43
C VAL A 90 4.25 -16.44 -13.23
N ASN A 91 3.32 -17.39 -13.33
CA ASN A 91 1.98 -17.07 -13.78
C ASN A 91 1.23 -16.39 -12.62
N GLY A 92 0.89 -15.10 -12.76
CA GLY A 92 0.22 -14.36 -11.69
C GLY A 92 -1.13 -14.97 -11.27
N LEU A 93 -1.82 -15.71 -12.15
CA LEU A 93 -3.02 -16.46 -11.76
C LEU A 93 -2.71 -17.61 -10.80
N GLU A 94 -1.57 -18.28 -10.93
CA GLU A 94 -1.14 -19.28 -9.94
C GLU A 94 -0.86 -18.64 -8.59
N LEU A 95 -0.30 -17.42 -8.57
CA LEU A 95 -0.09 -16.69 -7.33
C LEU A 95 -1.43 -16.25 -6.71
N LEU A 96 -2.38 -15.77 -7.52
CA LEU A 96 -3.74 -15.49 -7.07
C LEU A 96 -4.35 -16.73 -6.41
N LYS A 97 -4.27 -17.89 -7.05
CA LYS A 97 -4.75 -19.16 -6.48
C LYS A 97 -4.09 -19.46 -5.14
N ALA A 98 -2.77 -19.39 -5.06
CA ALA A 98 -2.03 -19.66 -3.83
C ALA A 98 -2.39 -18.71 -2.68
N ILE A 99 -2.65 -17.43 -2.99
CA ILE A 99 -3.12 -16.43 -2.02
C ILE A 99 -4.50 -16.81 -1.51
N ARG A 100 -5.44 -17.14 -2.41
CA ARG A 100 -6.81 -17.52 -2.06
C ARG A 100 -6.86 -18.79 -1.22
N ASP A 101 -6.04 -19.80 -1.56
CA ASP A 101 -5.97 -21.07 -0.82
C ASP A 101 -5.45 -20.87 0.62
N LYS A 102 -4.53 -19.92 0.83
CA LYS A 102 -3.95 -19.62 2.16
C LYS A 102 -4.75 -18.60 2.97
N ARG A 103 -5.34 -17.60 2.30
CA ARG A 103 -6.02 -16.45 2.89
C ARG A 103 -7.31 -16.13 2.11
N PRO A 104 -8.39 -16.89 2.32
CA PRO A 104 -9.66 -16.71 1.60
C PRO A 104 -10.38 -15.39 1.92
N ASP A 105 -9.99 -14.70 2.99
CA ASP A 105 -10.57 -13.39 3.35
C ASP A 105 -9.79 -12.22 2.75
N THR A 106 -8.59 -12.46 2.21
CA THR A 106 -7.80 -11.41 1.55
C THR A 106 -8.40 -11.06 0.21
N MET A 107 -8.73 -9.78 0.03
CA MET A 107 -9.17 -9.25 -1.25
C MET A 107 -7.98 -9.14 -2.20
N VAL A 108 -8.20 -9.39 -3.49
CA VAL A 108 -7.15 -9.28 -4.49
C VAL A 108 -7.60 -8.40 -5.65
N ILE A 109 -6.85 -7.33 -5.91
CA ILE A 109 -6.97 -6.50 -7.11
C ILE A 109 -5.85 -6.91 -8.06
N ILE A 110 -6.19 -7.11 -9.33
CA ILE A 110 -5.20 -7.35 -10.37
C ILE A 110 -4.77 -6.04 -11.01
N ILE A 111 -3.46 -5.83 -11.16
CA ILE A 111 -2.89 -4.81 -12.03
C ILE A 111 -2.11 -5.48 -13.16
N THR A 112 -2.18 -5.05 -14.42
CA THR A 112 -1.30 -5.64 -15.45
C THR A 112 -1.16 -4.79 -16.70
N GLY A 113 0.04 -4.77 -17.30
CA GLY A 113 0.27 -4.19 -18.63
C GLY A 113 -0.17 -5.08 -19.79
N TYR A 114 -0.58 -6.32 -19.52
CA TYR A 114 -0.95 -7.32 -20.55
C TYR A 114 -2.42 -7.67 -20.44
N ALA A 115 -3.24 -6.63 -20.25
CA ALA A 115 -4.65 -6.80 -20.01
C ALA A 115 -5.36 -7.47 -21.19
N SER A 116 -6.17 -8.48 -20.89
CA SER A 116 -7.02 -9.15 -21.87
C SER A 116 -8.37 -9.51 -21.26
N ILE A 117 -9.39 -9.70 -22.11
CA ILE A 117 -10.72 -10.10 -21.65
C ILE A 117 -10.64 -11.47 -20.98
N GLU A 118 -9.85 -12.39 -21.53
CA GLU A 118 -9.68 -13.75 -21.03
C GLU A 118 -9.10 -13.74 -19.61
N THR A 119 -8.02 -12.99 -19.39
CA THR A 119 -7.36 -12.91 -18.07
C THR A 119 -8.23 -12.20 -17.04
N ALA A 120 -8.99 -11.19 -17.44
CA ALA A 120 -9.96 -10.51 -16.55
C ALA A 120 -11.09 -11.45 -16.13
N VAL A 121 -11.65 -12.22 -17.07
CA VAL A 121 -12.69 -13.21 -16.80
C VAL A 121 -12.16 -14.32 -15.87
N GLU A 122 -10.95 -14.80 -16.11
CA GLU A 122 -10.32 -15.84 -15.29
C GLU A 122 -10.02 -15.34 -13.86
N ALA A 123 -9.40 -14.17 -13.73
CA ALA A 123 -9.13 -13.56 -12.42
C ALA A 123 -10.41 -13.33 -11.62
N SER A 124 -11.48 -12.84 -12.27
CA SER A 124 -12.79 -12.64 -11.63
C SER A 124 -13.38 -13.96 -11.15
N ARG A 125 -13.31 -15.04 -11.95
CA ARG A 125 -13.74 -16.39 -11.53
C ARG A 125 -12.96 -16.93 -10.34
N MET A 126 -11.71 -16.52 -10.18
CA MET A 126 -10.84 -16.90 -9.07
C MET A 126 -11.02 -16.02 -7.82
N GLY A 127 -11.92 -15.03 -7.87
CA GLY A 127 -12.25 -14.18 -6.72
C GLY A 127 -11.43 -12.89 -6.63
N ALA A 128 -10.79 -12.45 -7.72
CA ALA A 128 -10.29 -11.08 -7.79
C ALA A 128 -11.48 -10.09 -7.72
N VAL A 129 -11.34 -9.06 -6.91
CA VAL A 129 -12.41 -8.07 -6.65
C VAL A 129 -12.42 -6.95 -7.69
N ASP A 130 -11.28 -6.68 -8.31
CA ASP A 130 -11.15 -5.70 -9.38
C ASP A 130 -9.97 -6.04 -10.30
N TYR A 131 -9.96 -5.44 -11.49
CA TYR A 131 -8.95 -5.65 -12.52
C TYR A 131 -8.62 -4.32 -13.20
N LEU A 132 -7.38 -3.87 -13.09
CA LEU A 132 -6.92 -2.56 -13.54
C LEU A 132 -5.76 -2.67 -14.54
N PRO A 133 -5.93 -2.27 -15.81
CA PRO A 133 -4.83 -2.26 -16.77
C PRO A 133 -3.78 -1.20 -16.43
N LYS A 134 -2.50 -1.49 -16.73
CA LYS A 134 -1.42 -0.48 -16.78
C LYS A 134 -1.36 0.14 -18.19
N PRO A 135 -1.09 1.44 -18.33
CA PRO A 135 -0.90 2.41 -17.25
C PRO A 135 -2.22 2.78 -16.57
N PHE A 136 -2.14 3.07 -15.28
CA PHE A 136 -3.26 3.58 -14.47
C PHE A 136 -2.90 4.90 -13.80
N THR A 137 -3.91 5.66 -13.45
CA THR A 137 -3.84 6.92 -12.72
C THR A 137 -3.83 6.69 -11.20
N PRO A 138 -3.35 7.65 -10.41
CA PRO A 138 -3.46 7.59 -8.96
C PRO A 138 -4.91 7.49 -8.44
N GLU A 139 -5.87 8.05 -9.17
CA GLU A 139 -7.29 8.00 -8.79
C GLU A 139 -7.85 6.60 -9.00
N GLU A 140 -7.58 5.95 -10.14
CA GLU A 140 -8.07 4.60 -10.44
C GLU A 140 -7.64 3.56 -9.40
N ILE A 141 -6.39 3.58 -8.93
CA ILE A 141 -5.92 2.62 -7.92
C ILE A 141 -6.50 2.92 -6.52
N ARG A 142 -6.78 4.18 -6.18
CA ARG A 142 -7.49 4.52 -4.94
C ARG A 142 -8.92 4.06 -4.99
N ASP A 143 -9.60 4.32 -6.10
CA ASP A 143 -10.98 3.90 -6.30
C ASP A 143 -11.11 2.38 -6.26
N ALA A 144 -10.18 1.65 -6.87
CA ALA A 144 -10.16 0.19 -6.82
C ALA A 144 -9.98 -0.31 -5.37
N ALA A 145 -9.06 0.29 -4.60
CA ALA A 145 -8.86 -0.06 -3.19
C ALA A 145 -10.11 0.27 -2.34
N GLU A 146 -10.69 1.46 -2.46
CA GLU A 146 -11.91 1.86 -1.73
C GLU A 146 -13.14 1.02 -2.12
N LYS A 147 -13.26 0.63 -3.39
CA LYS A 147 -14.28 -0.33 -3.83
C LYS A 147 -14.10 -1.67 -3.12
N ALA A 148 -12.89 -2.22 -3.11
CA ALA A 148 -12.59 -3.47 -2.41
C ALA A 148 -13.04 -3.41 -0.94
N PHE A 149 -12.62 -2.39 -0.20
CA PHE A 149 -12.99 -2.26 1.22
C PHE A 149 -14.49 -2.01 1.47
N ARG A 150 -15.23 -1.41 0.53
CA ARG A 150 -16.69 -1.25 0.66
C ARG A 150 -17.47 -2.57 0.61
N PHE A 151 -16.99 -3.54 -0.16
CA PHE A 151 -17.67 -4.85 -0.28
C PHE A 151 -17.37 -5.80 0.89
N ALA A 152 -16.40 -5.46 1.74
CA ALA A 152 -16.03 -6.24 2.92
C ALA A 152 -16.79 -5.84 4.21
N ALA A 153 -17.63 -4.80 4.16
CA ALA A 153 -18.44 -4.30 5.27
C ALA A 153 -19.93 -4.67 5.10
#